data_AF-A0A3A0DSB8-F1
#
_entry.id   AF-A0A3A0DSB8-F1
#
_cell.length_a   1.000
_cell.length_b   1.000
_cell.length_c   1.000
_cell.angle_alpha   90.00
_cell.angle_beta   90.00
_cell.angle_gamma   90.00
#
_symmetry.space_group_name_H-M   'P 1'
#
loop_
_entity.id
_entity.type
_entity.pdbx_description
1 polymer ?
#
loop_
_entity_poly.entity_id
_entity_poly.type
_entity_poly.pdbx_seq_one_letter_code
_entity_poly.pdbx_strand_id
1 'polypeptide(L)'
;MFPSLDSFAPDKQRRLDLLLDRNAEGAISEDERAELEDLVAEAERLIIANSRELADFARSQSLQPPPAAVPVTVWVAPHPAES
;
A
#
# COMPACT_ATOMS: atom_id res chain seq x y z
N MET A 1 13.95 0.14 6.98
CA MET A 1 14.00 -0.41 5.61
C MET A 1 12.57 -0.70 5.20
N PHE A 2 12.11 -0.24 4.03
CA PHE A 2 10.75 -0.51 3.56
C PHE A 2 10.59 -1.98 3.15
N PRO A 3 9.41 -2.60 3.33
CA PRO A 3 9.18 -3.97 2.90
C PRO A 3 9.25 -4.07 1.38
N SER A 4 9.82 -5.15 0.87
CA SER A 4 9.80 -5.46 -0.56
C SER A 4 8.43 -6.03 -0.90
N LEU A 5 7.68 -5.35 -1.77
CA LEU A 5 6.35 -5.78 -2.20
C LEU A 5 6.46 -6.54 -3.52
N ASP A 6 5.71 -7.62 -3.64
CA ASP A 6 5.65 -8.38 -4.89
C ASP A 6 4.76 -7.64 -5.89
N SER A 7 5.25 -7.49 -7.12
CA SER A 7 4.53 -6.80 -8.19
C SER A 7 4.00 -7.79 -9.22
N PHE A 8 2.82 -7.53 -9.76
CA PHE A 8 2.30 -8.28 -10.89
C PHE A 8 3.19 -8.07 -12.12
N ALA A 9 3.51 -9.14 -12.85
CA ALA A 9 4.42 -9.05 -13.99
C ALA A 9 3.82 -8.15 -15.10
N PRO A 10 4.60 -7.26 -15.76
CA PRO A 10 4.07 -6.31 -16.72
C PRO A 10 3.30 -6.93 -17.90
N ASP A 11 3.75 -8.09 -18.37
CA ASP A 11 3.07 -8.78 -19.48
C ASP A 11 1.75 -9.40 -19.03
N LYS A 12 1.68 -9.90 -17.79
CA LYS A 12 0.42 -10.36 -17.20
C LYS A 12 -0.55 -9.22 -16.97
N GLN A 13 -0.05 -8.05 -16.53
CA GLN A 13 -0.88 -6.86 -16.38
C GLN A 13 -1.50 -6.42 -17.71
N ARG A 14 -0.68 -6.33 -18.76
CA ARG A 14 -1.17 -6.01 -20.11
C ARG A 14 -2.19 -7.03 -20.61
N ARG A 15 -1.99 -8.31 -20.32
CA ARG A 15 -2.93 -9.38 -20.68
C ARG A 15 -4.24 -9.24 -19.92
N LEU A 16 -4.18 -8.98 -18.62
CA LEU A 16 -5.34 -8.73 -17.78
C LEU A 16 -6.16 -7.53 -18.29
N ASP A 17 -5.50 -6.41 -18.59
CA ASP A 17 -6.15 -5.21 -19.13
C ASP A 17 -6.91 -5.51 -20.43
N LEU A 18 -6.27 -6.21 -21.37
CA LEU A 18 -6.89 -6.59 -22.64
C LEU A 18 -8.09 -7.54 -22.46
N LEU A 19 -8.02 -8.48 -21.51
CA LEU A 19 -9.12 -9.38 -21.23
C LEU A 19 -10.30 -8.67 -20.55
N LEU A 20 -10.02 -7.69 -19.67
CA LEU A 20 -11.05 -6.85 -19.07
C LEU A 20 -11.77 -6.01 -20.12
N ASP A 21 -11.04 -5.41 -21.07
CA ASP A 21 -11.62 -4.66 -22.18
C ASP A 21 -12.54 -5.56 -23.03
N ARG A 22 -12.07 -6.74 -23.43
CA ARG A 22 -12.88 -7.71 -24.19
C ARG A 22 -14.11 -8.19 -23.42
N ASN A 23 -13.99 -8.38 -22.11
CA ASN A 23 -15.12 -8.73 -21.25
C ASN A 23 -16.15 -7.60 -21.19
N ALA A 24 -15.70 -6.35 -21.08
CA ALA A 24 -16.56 -5.17 -21.09
C ALA A 24 -17.30 -5.00 -22.43
N GLU A 25 -16.65 -5.36 -23.54
CA GLU A 25 -17.25 -5.38 -24.88
C GLU A 25 -18.17 -6.60 -25.13
N GLY A 26 -18.19 -7.58 -24.22
CA GLY A 26 -18.91 -8.83 -24.39
C GLY A 26 -18.33 -9.76 -25.47
N ALA A 27 -17.09 -9.50 -25.91
CA ALA A 27 -16.39 -10.24 -26.95
C ALA A 27 -15.44 -11.32 -26.41
N ILE A 28 -15.48 -11.58 -25.09
CA ILE A 28 -14.63 -12.57 -24.43
C ILE A 28 -15.13 -14.00 -24.70
N SER A 29 -14.21 -14.89 -25.05
CA SER A 29 -14.48 -16.33 -25.16
C SER A 29 -14.44 -17.04 -23.81
N GLU A 30 -14.90 -18.30 -23.74
CA GLU A 30 -14.85 -19.10 -22.50
C GLU A 30 -13.41 -19.33 -22.01
N ASP A 31 -12.49 -19.65 -22.93
CA ASP A 31 -11.08 -19.84 -22.60
C ASP A 31 -10.43 -18.55 -22.07
N GLU A 32 -10.75 -17.42 -22.71
CA GLU A 32 -10.27 -16.10 -22.27
C GLU A 32 -10.88 -15.68 -20.92
N ARG A 33 -12.11 -16.10 -20.64
CA ARG A 33 -12.75 -15.88 -19.33
C ARG A 33 -12.06 -16.70 -18.25
N ALA A 34 -11.73 -17.97 -18.52
CA ALA A 34 -10.98 -18.78 -17.57
C ALA A 34 -9.59 -18.17 -17.30
N GLU A 35 -8.89 -17.71 -18.34
CA GLU A 35 -7.62 -17.00 -18.19
C GLU A 35 -7.76 -15.70 -17.38
N LEU A 36 -8.84 -14.95 -17.61
CA LEU A 36 -9.14 -13.73 -16.85
C LEU A 36 -9.35 -14.04 -15.36
N GLU A 37 -10.11 -15.09 -15.04
CA GLU A 37 -10.35 -15.54 -13.66
C GLU A 37 -9.05 -15.93 -12.96
N ASP A 38 -8.15 -16.64 -13.66
CA ASP A 38 -6.83 -17.02 -13.13
C ASP A 38 -5.94 -15.79 -12.84
N LEU A 39 -5.92 -14.82 -13.77
CA LEU A 39 -5.13 -13.59 -13.62
C LEU A 39 -5.66 -12.72 -12.47
N VAL A 40 -6.98 -12.61 -12.32
CA VAL A 40 -7.60 -11.90 -11.20
C VAL A 40 -7.27 -12.59 -9.88
N ALA A 41 -7.38 -13.92 -9.81
CA ALA A 41 -7.04 -14.66 -8.59
C ALA A 41 -5.56 -14.50 -8.20
N GLU A 42 -4.64 -14.40 -9.18
CA GLU A 42 -3.24 -14.09 -8.90
C GLU A 42 -3.06 -12.66 -8.36
N ALA A 43 -3.72 -11.67 -8.96
CA ALA A 43 -3.67 -10.29 -8.50
C ALA A 43 -4.21 -10.14 -7.07
N GLU A 44 -5.32 -10.80 -6.73
CA GLU A 44 -5.88 -10.82 -5.38
C GLU A 44 -4.91 -11.40 -4.35
N ARG A 45 -4.23 -12.52 -4.69
CA ARG A 45 -3.21 -13.11 -3.82
C ARG A 45 -2.08 -12.14 -3.53
N LEU A 46 -1.60 -11.41 -4.54
CA LEU A 46 -0.55 -10.40 -4.39
C LEU A 46 -1.03 -9.23 -3.51
N ILE A 47 -2.24 -8.73 -3.73
CA ILE A 47 -2.80 -7.64 -2.91
C ILE A 47 -2.88 -8.05 -1.44
N ILE A 48 -3.37 -9.26 -1.16
CA ILE A 48 -3.48 -9.77 0.21
C ILE A 48 -2.09 -9.95 0.85
N ALA A 49 -1.14 -10.53 0.13
CA ALA A 49 0.23 -10.72 0.61
C ALA A 49 0.89 -9.36 0.93
N ASN A 50 0.85 -8.43 -0.01
CA ASN A 50 1.41 -7.09 0.16
C ASN A 50 0.73 -6.31 1.31
N SER A 51 -0.59 -6.44 1.44
CA SER A 51 -1.33 -5.78 2.54
C SER A 51 -0.90 -6.30 3.91
N ARG A 52 -0.59 -7.60 4.02
CA ARG A 52 -0.08 -8.20 5.27
C ARG A 52 1.31 -7.67 5.60
N GLU A 53 2.23 -7.69 4.63
CA GLU A 53 3.59 -7.16 4.79
C GLU A 53 3.57 -5.68 5.21
N LEU A 54 2.72 -4.87 4.59
CA LEU A 54 2.55 -3.46 4.98
C LEU A 54 1.98 -3.30 6.39
N ALA A 55 1.01 -4.13 6.79
CA ALA A 55 0.44 -4.10 8.13
C ALA A 55 1.45 -4.51 9.20
N ASP A 56 2.25 -5.55 8.93
CA ASP A 56 3.33 -6.00 9.82
C ASP A 56 4.43 -4.94 9.94
N PHE A 57 4.84 -4.35 8.83
CA PHE A 57 5.79 -3.24 8.84
C PHE A 57 5.27 -2.06 9.67
N ALA A 58 4.01 -1.64 9.47
CA ALA A 58 3.40 -0.55 10.23
C ALA A 58 3.37 -0.84 11.74
N ARG A 59 3.04 -2.08 12.15
CA ARG A 59 3.08 -2.52 13.56
C ARG A 59 4.50 -2.48 14.13
N SER A 60 5.50 -2.91 13.36
CA SER A 60 6.90 -2.91 13.83
C SER A 60 7.43 -1.49 14.08
N GLN A 61 6.98 -0.51 13.29
CA GLN A 61 7.36 0.89 13.42
C GLN A 61 6.63 1.58 14.58
N SER A 62 5.41 1.16 14.92
CA SER A 62 4.65 1.74 16.04
C SER A 62 5.11 1.27 17.43
N LEU A 63 5.93 0.21 17.51
CA LEU A 63 6.51 -0.30 18.76
C LEU A 63 7.70 0.53 19.27
N GLN A 64 8.15 1.56 18.55
CA GLN A 64 9.04 2.54 19.17
C GLN A 64 8.21 3.41 20.13
N PRO A 65 8.42 3.31 21.46
CA PRO A 65 7.82 4.28 22.36
C PRO A 65 8.28 5.67 21.93
N PRO A 66 7.42 6.70 21.98
CA PRO A 66 7.85 8.06 21.70
C PRO A 66 9.09 8.34 22.58
N PRO A 67 10.17 8.92 22.04
CA PRO A 67 11.29 9.33 22.85
C PRO A 67 10.70 10.16 23.98
N ALA A 68 10.90 9.70 25.23
CA ALA A 68 10.23 10.22 26.41
C ALA A 68 10.10 11.74 26.29
N ALA A 69 8.87 12.26 26.38
CA ALA A 69 8.58 13.67 26.22
C ALA A 69 9.47 14.44 27.20
N VAL A 70 10.58 14.97 26.70
CA VAL A 70 11.50 15.78 27.48
C VAL A 70 10.79 17.11 27.71
N PRO A 71 10.46 17.47 28.96
CA PRO A 71 9.83 18.75 29.23
C PRO A 71 10.80 19.86 28.82
N VAL A 72 10.43 20.64 27.82
CA VAL A 72 11.17 21.85 27.43
C VAL A 72 10.73 22.96 28.37
N THR A 73 11.60 23.37 29.30
CA THR A 73 11.38 24.58 30.09
C THR A 73 11.83 25.80 29.27
N VAL A 74 10.89 26.62 28.84
CA VAL A 74 11.18 27.93 28.23
C VAL A 74 11.21 28.99 29.34
N TRP A 75 12.36 29.61 29.54
CA TRP A 75 12.47 30.79 30.40
C TRP A 75 12.14 32.03 29.57
N VAL A 76 11.02 32.67 29.87
CA VAL A 76 10.65 33.97 29.28
C VAL A 76 11.13 35.07 30.23
N ALA A 77 12.01 35.94 29.74
CA ALA A 77 12.41 37.14 30.49
C ALA A 77 11.24 38.15 30.51
N PRO A 78 10.88 38.71 31.68
CA PRO A 78 9.83 39.72 31.74
C PRO A 78 10.30 41.01 31.04
N HIS A 79 9.51 41.48 30.08
CA HIS A 79 9.73 42.76 29.43
C HIS A 79 9.31 43.89 30.40
N PRO A 80 10.17 44.89 30.68
CA PRO A 80 9.76 46.03 31.49
C PRO A 80 8.72 46.86 30.72
N ALA A 81 7.59 47.16 31.37
CA ALA A 81 6.62 48.09 30.82
C ALA A 81 7.23 49.50 30.77
N GLU A 82 7.35 50.08 29.58
CA GLU A 82 7.74 51.48 29.40
C GLU A 82 6.70 52.39 30.07
N SER A 83 7.17 53.39 30.84
CA SER A 83 6.37 54.38 31.56
C SER A 83 6.15 55.65 30.73
#